data_AF-A0A377Z1M0-F1
#
_entry.id   AF-A0A377Z1M0-F1
#
_cell.length_a   1.000
_cell.length_b   1.000
_cell.length_c   1.000
_cell.angle_alpha   90.00
_cell.angle_beta   90.00
_cell.angle_gamma   90.00
#
_symmetry.space_group_name_H-M   'P 1'
#
loop_
_entity.id
_entity.type
_entity.pdbx_description
1 polymer ?
#
loop_
_entity_poly.entity_id
_entity_poly.type
_entity_poly.pdbx_seq_one_letter_code
_entity_poly.pdbx_strand_id
1 'polypeptide(L)'
;MPGRKKGHLQTGFSLVTTATPISFGHDGFDPVSVVIAIAGADADSHIKMIQLIASLIESDIVTFLQQENDVNSVLHFIQKQME
;
A
#
# COMPACT_ATOMS: atom_id res chain seq x y z
N MET A 1 31.30 -15.57 -13.12
CA MET A 1 30.27 -16.11 -12.19
C MET A 1 28.95 -15.37 -12.44
N PRO A 2 27.86 -16.03 -12.87
CA PRO A 2 26.57 -15.36 -13.00
C PRO A 2 25.84 -15.48 -11.66
N GLY A 3 26.02 -14.48 -10.79
CA GLY A 3 25.36 -14.38 -9.50
C GLY A 3 24.24 -13.34 -9.52
N ARG A 4 23.09 -13.72 -8.94
CA ARG A 4 21.86 -12.94 -8.67
C ARG A 4 20.93 -12.68 -9.86
N LYS A 5 19.90 -13.53 -9.94
CA LYS A 5 18.59 -13.15 -10.47
C LYS A 5 18.10 -11.94 -9.66
N LYS A 6 17.93 -10.78 -10.32
CA LYS A 6 17.25 -9.62 -9.71
C LYS A 6 15.79 -10.01 -9.53
N GLY A 7 15.38 -10.25 -8.29
CA GLY A 7 14.07 -10.80 -7.95
C GLY A 7 12.91 -9.87 -8.31
N HIS A 8 13.14 -8.56 -8.44
CA HIS A 8 12.24 -7.55 -8.99
C HIS A 8 13.09 -6.45 -9.63
N LEU A 9 12.66 -5.90 -10.77
CA LEU A 9 13.43 -4.88 -11.52
C LEU A 9 13.19 -3.45 -11.00
N GLN A 10 12.06 -3.21 -10.34
CA GLN A 10 11.62 -1.90 -9.84
C GLN A 10 10.77 -2.06 -8.58
N THR A 11 10.78 -1.04 -7.73
CA THR A 11 9.89 -0.93 -6.57
C THR A 11 8.45 -0.65 -7.04
N GLY A 12 7.47 -1.31 -6.43
CA GLY A 12 6.06 -1.20 -6.80
C GLY A 12 5.15 -0.97 -5.60
N PHE A 13 4.08 -0.20 -5.81
CA PHE A 13 3.02 0.06 -4.84
C PHE A 13 1.67 -0.10 -5.56
N SER A 14 0.71 -0.76 -4.92
CA SER A 14 -0.66 -0.90 -5.40
C SER A 14 -1.62 -0.70 -4.24
N LEU A 15 -2.68 0.07 -4.50
CA LEU A 15 -3.77 0.32 -3.57
C LEU A 15 -5.07 -0.06 -4.27
N VAL A 16 -5.86 -0.92 -3.63
CA VAL A 16 -7.17 -1.35 -4.11
C VAL A 16 -8.18 -1.11 -3.00
N THR A 17 -9.24 -0.37 -3.32
CA THR A 17 -10.39 -0.16 -2.45
C THR A 17 -11.59 -0.89 -3.04
N THR A 18 -12.39 -1.51 -2.17
CA THR A 18 -13.58 -2.25 -2.59
C THR A 18 -14.82 -1.53 -2.09
N ALA A 19 -15.76 -1.24 -2.99
CA ALA A 19 -17.02 -0.61 -2.61
C ALA A 19 -17.85 -1.47 -1.63
N THR A 20 -17.73 -2.79 -1.72
CA THR A 20 -18.28 -3.74 -0.75
C THR A 20 -17.12 -4.50 -0.10
N PRO A 21 -16.97 -4.46 1.23
CA PRO A 21 -15.90 -5.18 1.93
C PRO A 21 -15.95 -6.69 1.65
N ILE A 22 -14.79 -7.28 1.39
CA ILE A 22 -14.63 -8.69 1.02
C ILE A 22 -14.18 -9.48 2.26
N SER A 23 -14.75 -10.67 2.48
CA SER A 23 -14.27 -11.57 3.54
C SER A 23 -13.02 -12.32 3.08
N PHE A 24 -11.96 -12.25 3.87
CA PHE A 24 -10.69 -12.96 3.65
C PHE A 24 -10.54 -14.22 4.53
N GLY A 25 -11.52 -14.49 5.40
CA GLY A 25 -11.53 -15.62 6.33
C GLY A 25 -10.75 -15.37 7.62
N HIS A 26 -10.59 -14.11 8.04
CA HIS A 26 -9.89 -13.75 9.28
C HIS A 26 -10.87 -13.47 10.44
N ASP A 27 -10.73 -14.21 11.55
CA ASP A 27 -11.68 -14.20 12.68
C ASP A 27 -11.93 -12.81 13.33
N GLY A 28 -10.97 -11.89 13.24
CA GLY A 28 -11.06 -10.56 13.88
C GLY A 28 -10.77 -9.35 12.99
N PHE A 29 -10.45 -9.55 11.71
CA PHE A 29 -10.05 -8.46 10.79
C PHE A 29 -10.78 -8.54 9.44
N ASP A 30 -11.86 -9.32 9.40
CA ASP A 30 -12.83 -9.31 8.32
C ASP A 30 -14.04 -8.43 8.66
N PRO A 31 -14.67 -7.79 7.66
CA PRO A 31 -14.32 -7.82 6.24
C PRO A 31 -13.30 -6.74 5.84
N VAL A 32 -12.53 -7.00 4.78
CA VAL A 32 -11.47 -6.10 4.28
C VAL A 32 -12.01 -5.18 3.19
N SER A 33 -11.83 -3.87 3.36
CA SER A 33 -12.25 -2.84 2.40
C SER A 33 -11.09 -2.18 1.63
N VAL A 34 -9.87 -2.34 2.13
CA VAL A 34 -8.66 -1.71 1.59
C VAL A 34 -7.55 -2.75 1.54
N VAL A 35 -6.91 -2.88 0.38
CA VAL A 35 -5.76 -3.76 0.15
C VAL A 35 -4.59 -2.93 -0.34
N ILE A 36 -3.45 -3.03 0.34
CA ILE A 36 -2.20 -2.38 -0.03
C ILE A 36 -1.16 -3.46 -0.34
N ALA A 37 -0.57 -3.40 -1.53
CA ALA A 37 0.52 -4.28 -1.94
C ALA A 37 1.78 -3.46 -2.21
N ILE A 38 2.90 -3.94 -1.67
CA ILE A 38 4.23 -3.34 -1.83
C ILE A 38 5.22 -4.37 -2.35
N ALA A 39 6.14 -3.94 -3.22
CA ALA A 39 7.18 -4.78 -3.78
C ALA A 39 8.51 -4.03 -3.79
N GLY A 40 9.53 -4.56 -3.11
CA GLY A 40 10.85 -3.95 -3.01
C GLY A 40 11.89 -4.67 -3.85
N ALA A 41 12.71 -3.90 -4.56
CA ALA A 41 13.81 -4.47 -5.34
C ALA A 41 15.01 -4.90 -4.47
N ASP A 42 15.18 -4.27 -3.30
CA ASP A 42 16.29 -4.50 -2.35
C ASP A 42 15.88 -4.21 -0.90
N ALA A 43 16.74 -4.53 0.07
CA ALA A 43 16.44 -4.42 1.50
C ALA A 43 16.15 -2.97 1.95
N ASP A 44 16.85 -1.97 1.40
CA ASP A 44 16.62 -0.57 1.73
C ASP A 44 15.26 -0.09 1.22
N SER A 45 14.86 -0.56 0.04
CA SER A 45 13.53 -0.32 -0.53
C SER A 45 12.43 -0.92 0.35
N HIS A 46 12.65 -2.10 0.95
CA HIS A 46 11.70 -2.71 1.88
C HIS A 46 11.47 -1.83 3.11
N ILE A 47 12.53 -1.31 3.72
CA ILE A 47 12.42 -0.45 4.91
C ILE A 47 11.63 0.82 4.58
N LYS A 48 11.92 1.46 3.45
CA LYS A 48 11.19 2.67 3.02
C LYS A 48 9.70 2.42 2.80
N MET A 49 9.33 1.27 2.25
CA MET A 49 7.91 0.95 2.04
C MET A 49 7.18 0.64 3.35
N ILE A 50 7.85 0.03 4.33
CA ILE A 50 7.27 -0.17 5.67
C ILE A 50 7.03 1.20 6.34
N GLN A 51 7.98 2.12 6.21
CA GLN A 51 7.81 3.50 6.72
C GLN A 51 6.63 4.19 6.05
N LEU A 52 6.49 4.07 4.72
CA LEU A 52 5.33 4.58 4.00
C LEU A 52 4.02 4.00 4.53
N ILE A 53 3.94 2.67 4.74
CA ILE A 53 2.73 2.04 5.30
C ILE A 53 2.42 2.61 6.69
N ALA A 54 3.42 2.77 7.56
CA ALA A 54 3.24 3.36 8.87
C ALA A 54 2.66 4.79 8.78
N SER A 55 3.23 5.64 7.93
CA SER A 55 2.75 7.01 7.70
C SER A 55 1.32 7.06 7.15
N LEU A 56 0.95 6.14 6.26
CA LEU A 56 -0.42 6.05 5.73
C LEU A 56 -1.41 5.62 6.82
N ILE A 57 -1.03 4.68 7.69
CA ILE A 57 -1.88 4.25 8.82
C ILE A 57 -2.05 5.38 9.83
N GLU A 58 -0.98 6.10 10.19
CA GLU A 58 -1.05 7.26 11.09
C GLU A 58 -1.93 8.38 10.54
N SER A 59 -1.99 8.52 9.22
CA SER A 59 -2.81 9.53 8.53
C SER A 59 -4.27 9.11 8.30
N ASP A 60 -4.71 7.98 8.90
CA ASP A 60 -6.08 7.47 8.79
C ASP A 60 -6.54 7.28 7.33
N ILE A 61 -5.67 6.65 6.53
CA ILE A 61 -5.91 6.45 5.09
C ILE A 61 -7.23 5.75 4.79
N VAL A 62 -7.71 4.87 5.68
CA VAL A 62 -8.97 4.14 5.49
C VAL A 62 -10.15 5.10 5.46
N THR A 63 -10.20 6.05 6.40
CA THR A 63 -11.27 7.05 6.45
C THR A 63 -11.22 7.96 5.23
N PHE A 64 -10.02 8.39 4.83
CA PHE A 64 -9.82 9.20 3.63
C PHE A 64 -10.31 8.47 2.36
N LEU A 65 -9.94 7.20 2.18
CA LEU A 65 -10.32 6.39 1.01
C LEU A 65 -11.80 6.04 0.95
N GLN A 66 -12.53 6.08 2.07
CA GLN A 66 -13.98 5.88 2.09
C GLN A 66 -14.77 7.12 1.67
N GLN A 67 -14.19 8.31 1.86
CA GLN A 67 -14.83 9.58 1.54
C GLN A 67 -14.42 10.08 0.16
N GLU A 68 -13.18 9.82 -0.23
CA GLU A 68 -12.60 10.29 -1.48
C GLU A 68 -12.90 9.32 -2.62
N ASN A 69 -13.43 9.87 -3.72
CA ASN A 69 -13.76 9.10 -4.93
C ASN A 69 -12.92 9.56 -6.14
N ASP A 70 -12.06 10.57 -5.97
CA ASP A 70 -11.14 11.04 -7.00
C ASP A 70 -9.74 10.40 -6.86
N VAL A 71 -9.29 9.77 -7.94
CA VAL A 71 -7.98 9.10 -8.00
C VAL A 71 -6.82 10.10 -7.87
N ASN A 72 -6.97 11.34 -8.33
CA ASN A 72 -5.90 12.33 -8.26
C ASN A 72 -5.69 12.82 -6.82
N SER A 73 -6.78 13.07 -6.10
CA SER A 73 -6.75 13.36 -4.65
C SER A 73 -6.05 12.24 -3.88
N VAL A 74 -6.36 10.98 -4.19
CA VAL A 74 -5.72 9.82 -3.56
C VAL A 74 -4.23 9.74 -3.88
N LEU A 75 -3.85 9.93 -5.15
CA LEU A 75 -2.46 9.91 -5.55
C LEU A 75 -1.66 11.03 -4.89
N HIS A 76 -2.23 12.24 -4.82
CA HIS A 76 -1.61 13.39 -4.18
C HIS A 76 -1.42 13.17 -2.67
N PHE A 77 -2.43 12.60 -2.00
CA PHE A 77 -2.34 12.23 -0.59
C PHE A 77 -1.18 11.27 -0.34
N ILE A 78 -1.06 10.20 -1.13
CA ILE A 78 0.02 9.21 -1.00
C ILE A 78 1.38 9.83 -1.30
N GLN A 79 1.48 10.69 -2.32
CA GLN A 79 2.72 11.39 -2.66
C GLN A 79 3.24 12.26 -1.52
N LYS A 80 2.35 12.98 -0.84
CA LYS A 80 2.71 13.80 0.32
C LYS A 80 3.29 12.98 1.48
N GLN A 81 2.91 11.71 1.62
CA GLN A 81 3.45 10.82 2.65
C GLN A 81 4.79 10.18 2.25
N MET A 82 5.22 10.35 1.00
CA MET A 82 6.51 9.87 0.51
C MET A 82 7.62 10.95 0.54
N GLU A 83 7.26 12.20 0.83
CA GLU A 83 8.17 13.34 1.05
C GLU A 83 8.68 13.39 2.50
#